data_AF-A0A4T0UZA2-F1
#
_entry.id   AF-A0A4T0UZA2-F1
#
_cell.length_a   1.000
_cell.length_b   1.000
_cell.length_c   1.000
_cell.angle_alpha   90.00
_cell.angle_beta   90.00
_cell.angle_gamma   90.00
#
_symmetry.space_group_name_H-M   'P 1'
#
loop_
_entity.id
_entity.type
_entity.pdbx_description
1 polymer ?
#
loop_
_entity_poly.entity_id
_entity_poly.type
_entity_poly.pdbx_seq_one_letter_code
_entity_poly.pdbx_strand_id
1 'polypeptide(L)'
;MSSSPSRVFVARLVGLPVFDPQGEQVGKVRDLVAAVRSEDHQPRVLGLVLEVFGRRRIFVPMTRVTNIDAGQVYTTGLLNMRRFEQRSTETLVIGQMLDRTVTIKENGISGVVYDVGMEQARNRDWVVSRIALQEPGKGLRRRGQTHVVEWRDVEGLSRREAAQGATHLLHALNEMRPADAATMIHELPAERRTAVVSALDDERLADVLEELSEDDQVEILSALEEERAADVLEEMSPDDAADLIAELPPDTAAALLDLMEPEEAEDVKRLMSYVEDTAGAMMTPEPVILPPDATIAEALAHVRRPDLTPSLASQVYVCRQPLETPTGRFLGVAHIQRLLREPPSTLVAGALDDTMEPLRPEASKDEVAAYLATYNLVAAAVVDESGHLLGAVTVDDLLDHLLPEGWRDAAPRRSVVPQAPTPRGGAARG
;
A
#
# COMPACT_ATOMS: atom_id res chain seq x y z
N MET A 1 31.42 14.02 -30.29
CA MET A 1 31.64 13.90 -28.83
C MET A 1 30.95 12.62 -28.40
N SER A 2 31.71 11.65 -27.91
CA SER A 2 31.17 10.37 -27.45
C SER A 2 30.48 10.58 -26.11
N SER A 3 29.16 10.84 -26.11
CA SER A 3 28.38 10.74 -24.89
C SER A 3 28.38 9.28 -24.50
N SER A 4 29.11 8.91 -23.43
CA SER A 4 28.91 7.62 -22.78
C SER A 4 27.40 7.44 -22.55
N PRO A 5 26.80 6.29 -22.91
CA PRO A 5 25.39 6.09 -22.65
C PRO A 5 25.14 6.30 -21.15
N SER A 6 24.11 7.09 -20.82
CA SER A 6 23.73 7.34 -19.43
C SER A 6 23.38 6.00 -18.78
N ARG A 7 24.27 5.52 -17.91
CA ARG A 7 24.02 4.34 -17.10
C ARG A 7 23.05 4.72 -16.01
N VAL A 8 22.00 3.92 -15.84
CA VAL A 8 20.98 4.15 -14.82
C VAL A 8 20.77 2.86 -14.04
N PHE A 9 20.74 2.99 -12.73
CA PHE A 9 20.40 1.89 -11.84
C PHE A 9 18.89 1.86 -11.60
N VAL A 10 18.30 0.67 -11.67
CA VAL A 10 16.86 0.46 -11.70
C VAL A 10 16.22 0.84 -10.36
N ALA A 11 16.88 0.59 -9.23
CA ALA A 11 16.37 1.04 -7.93
C ALA A 11 16.17 2.57 -7.86
N ARG A 12 16.94 3.36 -8.61
CA ARG A 12 16.78 4.82 -8.67
C ARG A 12 15.62 5.29 -9.54
N LEU A 13 15.07 4.40 -10.36
CA LEU A 13 13.94 4.72 -11.24
C LEU A 13 12.61 4.52 -10.53
N VAL A 14 12.53 3.55 -9.62
CA VAL A 14 11.31 3.26 -8.87
C VAL A 14 10.88 4.51 -8.10
N GLY A 15 9.59 4.82 -8.15
CA GLY A 15 8.98 6.00 -7.52
C GLY A 15 9.15 7.30 -8.31
N LEU A 16 10.02 7.36 -9.33
CA LEU A 16 10.21 8.59 -10.09
C LEU A 16 8.92 8.98 -10.84
N PRO A 17 8.54 10.27 -10.83
CA PRO A 17 7.44 10.76 -11.62
C PRO A 17 7.75 10.65 -13.11
N VAL A 18 6.74 10.29 -13.88
CA VAL A 18 6.79 10.23 -15.33
C VAL A 18 5.97 11.37 -15.91
N PHE A 19 6.55 12.10 -16.87
CA PHE A 19 5.93 13.24 -17.53
C PHE A 19 5.71 13.00 -19.01
N ASP A 20 4.66 13.60 -19.54
CA ASP A 20 4.42 13.71 -20.98
C ASP A 20 5.17 14.92 -21.58
N PRO A 21 5.12 15.12 -22.92
CA PRO A 21 5.73 16.28 -23.56
C PRO A 21 5.10 17.63 -23.21
N GLN A 22 3.91 17.65 -22.61
CA GLN A 22 3.22 18.84 -22.14
C GLN A 22 3.64 19.23 -20.71
N GLY A 23 4.40 18.37 -20.02
CA GLY A 23 4.83 18.56 -18.64
C GLY A 23 3.80 18.11 -17.61
N GLU A 24 2.77 17.36 -18.03
CA GLU A 24 1.80 16.76 -17.11
C GLU A 24 2.36 15.45 -16.55
N GLN A 25 2.22 15.25 -15.24
CA GLN A 25 2.61 13.98 -14.61
C GLN A 25 1.59 12.90 -14.99
N VAL A 26 2.05 11.92 -15.77
CA VAL A 26 1.22 10.81 -16.25
C VAL A 26 1.23 9.62 -15.31
N GLY A 27 2.25 9.49 -14.46
CA GLY A 27 2.34 8.38 -13.52
C GLY A 27 3.63 8.37 -12.70
N LYS A 28 3.94 7.24 -12.08
CA LYS A 28 5.21 6.94 -11.41
C LYS A 28 5.75 5.60 -11.88
N VAL A 29 7.07 5.46 -11.97
CA VAL A 29 7.69 4.18 -12.30
C VAL A 29 7.57 3.22 -11.11
N ARG A 30 7.12 2.00 -11.35
CA ARG A 30 7.05 0.94 -10.32
C ARG A 30 8.05 -0.18 -10.56
N ASP A 31 8.19 -0.60 -11.80
CA ASP A 31 9.15 -1.64 -12.16
C ASP A 31 9.56 -1.48 -13.64
N LEU A 32 10.48 -2.35 -14.07
CA LEU A 32 10.92 -2.49 -15.44
C LEU A 32 10.67 -3.92 -15.89
N VAL A 33 10.32 -4.05 -17.17
CA VAL A 33 10.13 -5.35 -17.80
C VAL A 33 11.36 -5.66 -18.65
N ALA A 34 12.07 -6.74 -18.30
CA ALA A 34 13.21 -7.24 -19.06
C ALA A 34 12.90 -8.60 -19.70
N ALA A 35 13.51 -8.85 -20.86
CA ALA A 35 13.45 -10.14 -21.55
C ALA A 35 14.69 -10.98 -21.21
N VAL A 36 14.67 -11.68 -20.08
CA VAL A 36 15.77 -12.53 -19.62
C VAL A 36 15.62 -13.93 -20.23
N ARG A 37 16.34 -14.20 -21.33
CA ARG A 37 16.26 -15.50 -22.06
C ARG A 37 17.46 -16.40 -21.83
N SER A 38 18.64 -15.82 -21.64
CA SER A 38 19.91 -16.52 -21.48
C SER A 38 20.92 -15.61 -20.80
N GLU A 39 21.91 -16.16 -20.10
CA GLU A 39 23.00 -15.39 -19.50
C GLU A 39 24.08 -14.96 -20.51
N ASP A 40 24.10 -15.59 -21.69
CA ASP A 40 25.08 -15.29 -22.75
C ASP A 40 24.86 -13.95 -23.47
N HIS A 41 23.64 -13.40 -23.38
CA HIS A 41 23.26 -12.16 -24.04
C HIS A 41 22.65 -11.20 -23.03
N GLN A 42 23.01 -9.92 -23.12
CA GLN A 42 22.42 -8.87 -22.30
C GLN A 42 20.89 -8.80 -22.55
N PRO A 43 20.06 -8.91 -21.50
CA PRO A 43 18.61 -8.81 -21.60
C PRO A 43 18.21 -7.45 -22.14
N ARG A 44 17.25 -7.43 -23.06
CA ARG A 44 16.62 -6.18 -23.51
C ARG A 44 15.62 -5.72 -22.46
N VAL A 45 15.66 -4.44 -22.13
CA VAL A 45 14.62 -3.77 -21.34
C VAL A 45 13.48 -3.42 -22.29
N LEU A 46 12.34 -4.10 -22.15
CA LEU A 46 11.19 -3.96 -23.03
C LEU A 46 10.41 -2.67 -22.75
N GLY A 47 10.33 -2.27 -21.48
CA GLY A 47 9.57 -1.10 -21.07
C GLY A 47 9.53 -0.90 -19.57
N LEU A 48 8.78 0.11 -19.15
CA LEU A 48 8.50 0.46 -17.77
C LEU A 48 7.10 0.00 -17.39
N VAL A 49 6.92 -0.45 -16.17
CA VAL A 49 5.61 -0.56 -15.53
C VAL A 49 5.37 0.75 -14.80
N LEU A 50 4.36 1.50 -15.24
CA LEU A 50 3.96 2.76 -14.62
C LEU A 50 2.69 2.57 -13.83
N GLU A 51 2.63 3.15 -12.64
CA GLU A 51 1.38 3.37 -11.94
C GLU A 51 0.77 4.71 -12.34
N VAL A 52 -0.51 4.66 -12.68
CA VAL A 52 -1.35 5.79 -13.07
C VAL A 52 -2.63 5.77 -12.23
N PHE A 53 -3.16 6.95 -11.89
CA PHE A 53 -4.39 7.09 -11.10
C PHE A 53 -4.38 6.29 -9.77
N GLY A 54 -3.25 6.29 -9.07
CA GLY A 54 -3.13 5.76 -7.71
C GLY A 54 -2.97 4.25 -7.57
N ARG A 55 -3.52 3.43 -8.48
CA ARG A 55 -3.37 1.95 -8.41
C ARG A 55 -3.23 1.26 -9.77
N ARG A 56 -3.52 1.93 -10.90
CA ARG A 56 -3.53 1.25 -12.20
C ARG A 56 -2.12 1.12 -12.74
N ARG A 57 -1.65 -0.12 -12.95
CA ARG A 57 -0.40 -0.34 -13.67
C ARG A 57 -0.60 -0.49 -15.16
N ILE A 58 0.22 0.21 -15.93
CA ILE A 58 0.25 0.17 -17.39
C ILE A 58 1.66 -0.13 -17.88
N PHE A 59 1.75 -0.79 -19.03
CA PHE A 59 3.03 -1.02 -19.68
C PHE A 59 3.37 0.13 -20.64
N VAL A 60 4.52 0.74 -20.44
CA VAL A 60 5.07 1.75 -21.35
C VAL A 60 6.31 1.17 -22.04
N PRO A 61 6.23 0.84 -23.34
CA PRO A 61 7.37 0.34 -24.09
C PRO A 61 8.54 1.32 -24.03
N MET A 62 9.77 0.79 -23.99
CA MET A 62 10.95 1.65 -23.91
C MET A 62 11.12 2.56 -25.13
N THR A 63 10.52 2.20 -26.26
CA THR A 63 10.44 3.06 -27.46
C THR A 63 9.63 4.34 -27.25
N ARG A 64 8.83 4.40 -26.18
CA ARG A 64 8.03 5.57 -25.78
C ARG A 64 8.75 6.44 -24.75
N VAL A 65 9.85 5.97 -24.17
CA VAL A 65 10.66 6.74 -23.21
C VAL A 65 11.65 7.59 -23.99
N THR A 66 11.55 8.91 -23.83
CA THR A 66 12.36 9.88 -24.58
C THR A 66 13.62 10.27 -23.82
N ASN A 67 13.52 10.43 -22.50
CA ASN A 67 14.65 10.73 -21.63
C ASN A 67 14.46 10.14 -20.23
N ILE A 68 15.57 9.83 -19.58
CA ILE A 68 15.64 9.36 -18.19
C ILE A 68 16.67 10.23 -17.48
N ASP A 69 16.21 11.05 -16.54
CA ASP A 69 17.05 11.91 -15.71
C ASP A 69 17.08 11.39 -14.27
N ALA A 70 17.92 12.00 -13.41
CA ALA A 70 18.11 11.56 -12.02
C ALA A 70 16.86 11.70 -11.12
N GLY A 71 15.82 12.41 -11.56
CA GLY A 71 14.61 12.65 -10.76
C GLY A 71 13.29 12.50 -11.51
N GLN A 72 13.30 12.15 -12.79
CA GLN A 72 12.08 12.02 -13.59
C GLN A 72 12.32 11.24 -14.88
N VAL A 73 11.24 10.69 -15.44
CA VAL A 73 11.23 10.01 -16.73
C VAL A 73 10.30 10.76 -17.68
N TYR A 74 10.74 10.93 -18.93
CA TYR A 74 9.93 11.54 -19.97
C TYR A 74 9.44 10.50 -20.98
N THR A 75 8.17 10.62 -21.35
CA THR A 75 7.54 9.74 -22.34
C THR A 75 6.97 10.51 -23.53
N THR A 76 6.59 9.79 -24.58
CA THR A 76 5.75 10.36 -25.64
C THR A 76 4.31 10.48 -25.14
N GLY A 77 3.59 11.54 -25.50
CA GLY A 77 2.27 11.87 -24.91
C GLY A 77 1.09 10.93 -25.19
N LEU A 78 1.28 9.78 -25.84
CA LEU A 78 0.23 8.78 -26.01
C LEU A 78 0.60 7.49 -25.26
N LEU A 79 -0.05 7.27 -24.11
CA LEU A 79 0.09 6.07 -23.30
C LEU A 79 -1.10 5.14 -23.50
N ASN A 80 -0.82 3.84 -23.56
CA ASN A 80 -1.86 2.82 -23.59
C ASN A 80 -2.27 2.53 -22.14
N MET A 81 -3.56 2.74 -21.83
CA MET A 81 -4.07 2.55 -20.49
C MET A 81 -4.42 1.09 -20.17
N ARG A 82 -4.19 0.13 -21.07
CA ARG A 82 -4.42 -1.30 -20.78
C ARG A 82 -3.64 -1.73 -19.53
N ARG A 83 -4.31 -2.47 -18.63
CA ARG A 83 -3.68 -3.04 -17.42
C ARG A 83 -2.46 -3.85 -17.85
N PHE A 84 -1.35 -3.67 -17.14
CA PHE A 84 -0.18 -4.49 -17.32
C PHE A 84 -0.50 -5.94 -16.92
N GLU A 85 -0.12 -6.87 -17.79
CA GLU A 85 -0.20 -8.31 -17.55
C GLU A 85 1.17 -8.86 -17.92
N GLN A 86 1.91 -9.40 -16.94
CA GLN A 86 3.23 -9.95 -17.20
C GLN A 86 3.11 -11.20 -18.09
N ARG A 87 3.92 -11.25 -19.15
CA ARG A 87 4.01 -12.45 -20.01
C ARG A 87 5.00 -13.45 -19.43
N SER A 88 4.83 -14.73 -19.78
CA SER A 88 5.70 -15.81 -19.30
C SER A 88 7.19 -15.66 -19.64
N THR A 89 7.54 -14.88 -20.68
CA THR A 89 8.93 -14.61 -21.09
C THR A 89 9.49 -13.30 -20.54
N GLU A 90 8.70 -12.58 -19.75
CA GLU A 90 9.04 -11.29 -19.18
C GLU A 90 9.50 -11.48 -17.73
N THR A 91 10.38 -10.61 -17.26
CA THR A 91 10.86 -10.58 -15.88
C THR A 91 10.75 -9.17 -15.36
N LEU A 92 10.07 -9.02 -14.22
CA LEU A 92 10.06 -7.77 -13.46
C LEU A 92 11.40 -7.60 -12.74
N VAL A 93 12.11 -6.51 -13.02
CA VAL A 93 13.49 -6.35 -12.56
C VAL A 93 13.54 -6.19 -11.04
N ILE A 94 12.71 -5.31 -10.47
CA ILE A 94 12.67 -5.09 -9.02
C ILE A 94 12.02 -6.28 -8.33
N GLY A 95 10.82 -6.67 -8.76
CA GLY A 95 10.07 -7.74 -8.10
C GLY A 95 10.75 -9.12 -8.16
N GLN A 96 11.51 -9.41 -9.23
CA GLN A 96 12.00 -10.78 -9.47
C GLN A 96 13.51 -10.93 -9.55
N MET A 97 14.30 -9.87 -9.83
CA MET A 97 15.77 -10.00 -9.92
C MET A 97 16.51 -9.63 -8.63
N LEU A 98 15.96 -8.71 -7.82
CA LEU A 98 16.54 -8.40 -6.52
C LEU A 98 16.59 -9.63 -5.63
N ASP A 99 17.63 -9.72 -4.82
CA ASP A 99 17.91 -10.83 -3.91
C ASP A 99 18.24 -12.19 -4.53
N ARG A 100 18.40 -12.27 -5.85
CA ARG A 100 18.94 -13.50 -6.47
C ARG A 100 20.38 -13.74 -6.06
N THR A 101 20.72 -14.99 -5.79
CA THR A 101 22.11 -15.37 -5.59
C THR A 101 22.79 -15.54 -6.93
N VAL A 102 23.93 -14.87 -7.10
CA VAL A 102 24.72 -14.92 -8.33
C VAL A 102 26.18 -15.14 -8.00
N THR A 103 26.89 -15.79 -8.92
CA THR A 103 28.33 -16.03 -8.81
C THR A 103 29.07 -15.25 -9.88
N ILE A 104 30.13 -14.54 -9.50
CA ILE A 104 31.03 -13.86 -10.44
C ILE A 104 31.95 -14.92 -11.07
N LYS A 105 31.89 -15.06 -12.40
CA LYS A 105 32.63 -16.09 -13.17
C LYS A 105 34.15 -16.01 -13.01
N GLU A 106 34.69 -14.80 -12.88
CA GLU A 106 36.14 -14.57 -12.84
C GLU A 106 36.79 -15.11 -11.55
N ASN A 107 36.14 -14.94 -10.41
CA ASN A 107 36.73 -15.20 -9.09
C ASN A 107 35.91 -16.17 -8.21
N GLY A 108 34.74 -16.61 -8.68
CA GLY A 108 33.86 -17.53 -7.96
C GLY A 108 33.17 -16.92 -6.73
N ILE A 109 33.25 -15.59 -6.55
CA ILE A 109 32.60 -14.92 -5.43
C ILE A 109 31.08 -14.96 -5.65
N SER A 110 30.35 -15.45 -4.65
CA SER A 110 28.89 -15.45 -4.66
C SER A 110 28.36 -14.29 -3.80
N GLY A 111 27.29 -13.66 -4.29
CA GLY A 111 26.63 -12.56 -3.61
C GLY A 111 25.19 -12.41 -4.05
N VAL A 112 24.47 -11.53 -3.37
CA VAL A 112 23.04 -11.29 -3.55
C VAL A 112 22.85 -10.02 -4.37
N VAL A 113 22.00 -10.06 -5.39
CA VAL A 113 21.71 -8.90 -6.24
C VAL A 113 20.95 -7.85 -5.45
N TYR A 114 21.50 -6.63 -5.36
CA TYR A 114 20.83 -5.51 -4.68
C TYR A 114 20.39 -4.38 -5.63
N ASP A 115 20.92 -4.35 -6.85
CA ASP A 115 20.50 -3.41 -7.88
C ASP A 115 20.89 -3.92 -9.27
N VAL A 116 20.20 -3.41 -10.28
CA VAL A 116 20.40 -3.78 -11.69
C VAL A 116 20.67 -2.52 -12.48
N GLY A 117 21.78 -2.48 -13.21
CA GLY A 117 22.16 -1.35 -14.06
C GLY A 117 21.74 -1.58 -15.50
N MET A 118 21.09 -0.59 -16.10
CA MET A 118 20.76 -0.56 -17.52
C MET A 118 21.48 0.58 -18.24
N GLU A 119 21.71 0.38 -19.53
CA GLU A 119 22.28 1.41 -20.41
C GLU A 119 21.72 1.28 -21.82
N GLN A 120 21.83 2.36 -22.58
CA GLN A 120 21.46 2.35 -23.98
C GLN A 120 22.61 1.78 -24.83
N ALA A 121 22.36 0.65 -25.48
CA ALA A 121 23.28 0.04 -26.42
C ALA A 121 23.44 0.89 -27.70
N ARG A 122 24.44 0.58 -28.52
CA ARG A 122 24.76 1.34 -29.76
C ARG A 122 23.60 1.41 -30.75
N ASN A 123 22.73 0.40 -30.75
CA ASN A 123 21.54 0.33 -31.59
C ASN A 123 20.33 1.10 -30.99
N ARG A 124 20.55 1.84 -29.89
CA ARG A 124 19.54 2.59 -29.11
C ARG A 124 18.56 1.74 -28.29
N ASP A 125 18.69 0.42 -28.30
CA ASP A 125 17.95 -0.42 -27.36
C ASP A 125 18.49 -0.23 -25.95
N TRP A 126 17.60 -0.25 -24.96
CA TRP A 126 18.01 -0.37 -23.57
C TRP A 126 18.26 -1.82 -23.22
N VAL A 127 19.39 -2.08 -22.57
CA VAL A 127 19.79 -3.40 -22.14
C VAL A 127 20.21 -3.37 -20.68
N VAL A 128 19.99 -4.47 -19.98
CA VAL A 128 20.60 -4.70 -18.67
C VAL A 128 22.09 -4.96 -18.90
N SER A 129 22.94 -4.04 -18.43
CA SER A 129 24.39 -4.12 -18.64
C SER A 129 25.15 -4.51 -17.39
N ARG A 130 24.68 -4.12 -16.20
CA ARG A 130 25.39 -4.30 -14.94
C ARG A 130 24.52 -4.98 -13.89
N ILE A 131 25.18 -5.74 -13.02
CA ILE A 131 24.58 -6.34 -11.83
C ILE A 131 25.37 -5.85 -10.64
N ALA A 132 24.67 -5.23 -9.69
CA ALA A 132 25.23 -4.85 -8.41
C ALA A 132 24.89 -5.92 -7.39
N LEU A 133 25.93 -6.52 -6.80
CA LEU A 133 25.79 -7.62 -5.85
C LEU A 133 26.54 -7.31 -4.56
N GLN A 134 26.02 -7.84 -3.45
CA GLN A 134 26.61 -7.73 -2.13
C GLN A 134 26.98 -9.13 -1.64
N GLU A 135 28.23 -9.31 -1.21
CA GLU A 135 28.63 -10.54 -0.54
C GLU A 135 27.84 -10.73 0.78
N PRO A 136 27.61 -11.97 1.22
CA PRO A 136 27.11 -12.22 2.55
C PRO A 136 28.09 -11.65 3.60
N GLY A 137 27.55 -10.93 4.59
CA GLY A 137 28.34 -10.36 5.67
C GLY A 137 29.06 -11.44 6.49
N LYS A 138 30.30 -11.19 6.92
CA LYS A 138 31.01 -12.07 7.86
C LYS A 138 30.83 -11.55 9.30
N GLY A 139 30.03 -12.27 10.09
CA GLY A 139 29.74 -11.96 11.50
C GLY A 139 28.67 -10.89 11.72
N LEU A 140 28.31 -10.62 12.98
CA LEU A 140 27.13 -9.83 13.39
C LEU A 140 27.09 -8.35 12.94
N ARG A 141 28.17 -7.78 12.38
CA ARG A 141 28.26 -6.33 12.10
C ARG A 141 29.00 -5.91 10.83
N ARG A 142 29.48 -6.85 9.99
CA ARG A 142 30.27 -6.48 8.81
C ARG A 142 29.44 -6.68 7.54
N ARG A 143 28.92 -5.58 6.99
CA ARG A 143 28.31 -5.56 5.65
C ARG A 143 29.32 -6.16 4.66
N GLY A 144 28.88 -7.14 3.87
CA GLY A 144 29.74 -7.76 2.86
C GLY A 144 30.13 -6.76 1.78
N GLN A 145 31.25 -7.05 1.12
CA GLN A 145 31.77 -6.19 0.07
C GLN A 145 30.77 -6.11 -1.09
N THR A 146 30.64 -4.91 -1.68
CA THR A 146 29.79 -4.69 -2.84
C THR A 146 30.61 -4.75 -4.13
N HIS A 147 30.01 -5.31 -5.17
CA HIS A 147 30.60 -5.46 -6.49
C HIS A 147 29.61 -4.99 -7.56
N VAL A 148 30.12 -4.33 -8.60
CA VAL A 148 29.33 -3.95 -9.78
C VAL A 148 29.99 -4.54 -11.01
N VAL A 149 29.42 -5.63 -11.52
CA VAL A 149 29.98 -6.46 -12.58
C VAL A 149 29.13 -6.38 -13.85
N GLU A 150 29.71 -6.71 -15.01
CA GLU A 150 28.93 -6.80 -16.25
C GLU A 150 27.97 -8.00 -16.19
N TRP A 151 26.81 -7.89 -16.83
CA TRP A 151 25.81 -8.97 -16.93
C TRP A 151 26.43 -10.31 -17.35
N ARG A 152 27.35 -10.28 -18.31
CA ARG A 152 28.00 -11.49 -18.85
C ARG A 152 28.96 -12.17 -17.87
N ASP A 153 29.43 -11.44 -16.86
CA ASP A 153 30.44 -11.90 -15.91
C ASP A 153 29.81 -12.60 -14.69
N VAL A 154 28.48 -12.73 -14.66
CA VAL A 154 27.73 -13.42 -13.61
C VAL A 154 26.96 -14.61 -14.17
N GLU A 155 26.76 -15.61 -13.31
CA GLU A 155 25.90 -16.76 -13.54
C GLU A 155 24.87 -16.92 -12.42
N GLY A 156 23.73 -17.56 -12.74
CA GLY A 156 22.64 -17.81 -11.78
C GLY A 156 21.39 -16.95 -11.99
N LEU A 157 21.48 -15.90 -12.80
CA LEU A 157 20.38 -14.95 -13.04
C LEU A 157 19.22 -15.52 -13.87
N SER A 158 19.43 -16.56 -14.65
CA SER A 158 18.38 -17.17 -15.48
C SER A 158 17.58 -18.25 -14.76
N ARG A 159 18.09 -18.78 -13.65
CA ARG A 159 17.42 -19.84 -12.89
C ARG A 159 16.44 -19.22 -11.90
N ARG A 160 15.27 -19.83 -11.78
CA ARG A 160 14.38 -19.58 -10.64
C ARG A 160 14.99 -20.30 -9.44
N GLU A 161 15.32 -19.53 -8.40
CA GLU A 161 15.77 -20.10 -7.14
C GLU A 161 14.56 -20.39 -6.27
N ALA A 162 14.50 -21.59 -5.69
CA ALA A 162 13.42 -21.97 -4.78
C ALA A 162 13.46 -21.18 -3.46
N ALA A 163 14.62 -20.62 -3.09
CA ALA A 163 14.83 -19.85 -1.87
C ALA A 163 15.57 -18.54 -2.20
N GLN A 164 14.85 -17.58 -2.78
CA GLN A 164 15.33 -16.23 -3.03
C GLN A 164 15.03 -15.37 -1.79
N GLY A 165 16.06 -14.78 -1.16
CA GLY A 165 15.87 -13.91 0.02
C GLY A 165 15.05 -12.67 -0.31
N ALA A 166 14.53 -11.92 0.67
CA ALA A 166 13.67 -10.75 0.38
C ALA A 166 14.29 -9.40 0.78
N THR A 167 15.52 -9.38 1.31
CA THR A 167 16.09 -8.21 2.00
C THR A 167 16.05 -6.90 1.21
N HIS A 168 16.46 -6.92 -0.05
CA HIS A 168 16.49 -5.70 -0.87
C HIS A 168 15.10 -5.33 -1.39
N LEU A 169 14.26 -6.33 -1.69
CA LEU A 169 12.87 -6.09 -2.04
C LEU A 169 12.08 -5.49 -0.86
N LEU A 170 12.29 -5.97 0.37
CA LEU A 170 11.68 -5.42 1.58
C LEU A 170 12.06 -3.96 1.80
N HIS A 171 13.34 -3.60 1.62
CA HIS A 171 13.74 -2.20 1.72
C HIS A 171 13.00 -1.32 0.70
N ALA A 172 12.78 -1.82 -0.52
CA ALA A 172 11.99 -1.08 -1.51
C ALA A 172 10.52 -0.96 -1.07
N LEU A 173 9.93 -2.03 -0.53
CA LEU A 173 8.53 -2.06 -0.08
C LEU A 173 8.29 -1.20 1.18
N ASN A 174 9.26 -1.11 2.09
CA ASN A 174 9.16 -0.32 3.33
C ASN A 174 9.20 1.19 3.07
N GLU A 175 9.76 1.63 1.93
CA GLU A 175 9.73 3.03 1.51
C GLU A 175 8.42 3.41 0.78
N MET A 176 7.55 2.44 0.50
CA MET A 176 6.29 2.64 -0.21
C MET A 176 5.12 2.84 0.76
N ARG A 177 4.02 3.40 0.24
CA ARG A 177 2.75 3.39 0.99
C ARG A 177 2.21 1.96 1.07
N PRO A 178 1.48 1.58 2.14
CA PRO A 178 0.88 0.25 2.29
C PRO A 178 0.14 -0.23 1.03
N ALA A 179 -0.80 0.58 0.52
CA ALA A 179 -1.52 0.29 -0.73
C ALA A 179 -0.63 0.00 -1.96
N ASP A 180 0.49 0.71 -2.09
CA ASP A 180 1.43 0.50 -3.19
C ASP A 180 2.18 -0.84 -3.02
N ALA A 181 2.60 -1.14 -1.78
CA ALA A 181 3.28 -2.37 -1.43
C ALA A 181 2.36 -3.60 -1.57
N ALA A 182 1.12 -3.51 -1.09
CA ALA A 182 0.06 -4.50 -1.25
C ALA A 182 -0.12 -4.87 -2.72
N THR A 183 -0.31 -3.86 -3.58
CA THR A 183 -0.43 -4.11 -5.02
C THR A 183 0.83 -4.83 -5.54
N MET A 184 2.04 -4.43 -5.12
CA MET A 184 3.28 -5.06 -5.59
C MET A 184 3.36 -6.52 -5.17
N ILE A 185 2.99 -6.83 -3.93
CA ILE A 185 2.99 -8.18 -3.35
C ILE A 185 1.99 -9.08 -4.08
N HIS A 186 0.78 -8.60 -4.36
CA HIS A 186 -0.23 -9.31 -5.15
C HIS A 186 0.30 -9.77 -6.52
N GLU A 187 1.14 -8.96 -7.18
CA GLU A 187 1.70 -9.29 -8.51
C GLU A 187 2.94 -10.19 -8.45
N LEU A 188 3.49 -10.47 -7.27
CA LEU A 188 4.63 -11.37 -7.16
C LEU A 188 4.20 -12.81 -7.46
N PRO A 189 5.08 -13.61 -8.11
CA PRO A 189 4.89 -15.06 -8.15
C PRO A 189 4.71 -15.61 -6.73
N ALA A 190 3.83 -16.61 -6.53
CA ALA A 190 3.49 -17.14 -5.20
C ALA A 190 4.71 -17.43 -4.30
N GLU A 191 5.72 -18.14 -4.84
CA GLU A 191 6.98 -18.43 -4.14
C GLU A 191 7.69 -17.17 -3.63
N ARG A 192 7.64 -16.09 -4.42
CA ARG A 192 8.25 -14.81 -4.11
C ARG A 192 7.41 -14.02 -3.12
N ARG A 193 6.09 -14.05 -3.26
CA ARG A 193 5.13 -13.45 -2.32
C ARG A 193 5.32 -14.05 -0.92
N THR A 194 5.33 -15.37 -0.78
CA THR A 194 5.56 -16.04 0.50
C THR A 194 6.89 -15.64 1.14
N ALA A 195 7.98 -15.58 0.36
CA ALA A 195 9.29 -15.18 0.86
C ALA A 195 9.34 -13.72 1.34
N VAL A 196 8.57 -12.83 0.71
CA VAL A 196 8.46 -11.42 1.11
C VAL A 196 7.61 -11.28 2.37
N VAL A 197 6.41 -11.86 2.38
CA VAL A 197 5.50 -11.85 3.54
C VAL A 197 6.21 -12.42 4.77
N SER A 198 6.87 -13.57 4.63
CA SER A 198 7.59 -14.22 5.75
C SER A 198 8.75 -13.38 6.30
N ALA A 199 9.16 -12.33 5.61
CA ALA A 199 10.33 -11.53 5.98
C ALA A 199 9.99 -10.06 6.30
N LEU A 200 8.75 -9.62 6.10
CA LEU A 200 8.23 -8.38 6.68
C LEU A 200 8.16 -8.54 8.20
N ASP A 201 8.26 -7.44 8.94
CA ASP A 201 7.80 -7.37 10.33
C ASP A 201 6.27 -7.38 10.40
N ASP A 202 5.72 -7.70 11.56
CA ASP A 202 4.30 -8.02 11.71
C ASP A 202 3.44 -6.75 11.57
N GLU A 203 3.89 -5.61 12.11
CA GLU A 203 3.25 -4.30 11.95
C GLU A 203 3.18 -3.90 10.46
N ARG A 204 4.30 -4.04 9.75
CA ARG A 204 4.32 -3.71 8.32
C ARG A 204 3.51 -4.68 7.49
N LEU A 205 3.41 -5.94 7.92
CA LEU A 205 2.60 -6.93 7.22
C LEU A 205 1.10 -6.64 7.41
N ALA A 206 0.67 -6.26 8.63
CA ALA A 206 -0.70 -5.82 8.93
C ALA A 206 -1.14 -4.67 8.03
N ASP A 207 -0.38 -3.54 8.05
CA ASP A 207 -0.54 -2.38 7.14
C ASP A 207 -0.82 -2.79 5.68
N VAL A 208 -0.05 -3.76 5.19
CA VAL A 208 -0.08 -4.20 3.79
C VAL A 208 -1.26 -5.13 3.53
N LEU A 209 -1.60 -6.00 4.50
CA LEU A 209 -2.71 -6.93 4.41
C LEU A 209 -4.04 -6.16 4.34
N GLU A 210 -4.26 -5.16 5.18
CA GLU A 210 -5.48 -4.31 5.19
C GLU A 210 -5.82 -3.75 3.79
N GLU A 211 -4.79 -3.49 2.98
CA GLU A 211 -4.93 -2.90 1.64
C GLU A 211 -5.11 -3.91 0.50
N LEU A 212 -5.02 -5.22 0.79
CA LEU A 212 -5.26 -6.30 -0.16
C LEU A 212 -6.75 -6.64 -0.29
N SER A 213 -7.08 -7.42 -1.31
CA SER A 213 -8.39 -8.07 -1.39
C SER A 213 -8.48 -9.20 -0.36
N GLU A 214 -9.69 -9.46 0.12
CA GLU A 214 -10.00 -10.51 1.11
C GLU A 214 -9.42 -11.88 0.68
N ASP A 215 -9.57 -12.27 -0.59
CA ASP A 215 -9.00 -13.50 -1.15
C ASP A 215 -7.48 -13.60 -0.92
N ASP A 216 -6.76 -12.49 -1.16
CA ASP A 216 -5.31 -12.42 -1.00
C ASP A 216 -4.91 -12.37 0.47
N GLN A 217 -5.68 -11.68 1.31
CA GLN A 217 -5.47 -11.64 2.77
C GLN A 217 -5.57 -13.06 3.34
N VAL A 218 -6.64 -13.79 3.02
CA VAL A 218 -6.86 -15.17 3.46
C VAL A 218 -5.75 -16.10 2.96
N GLU A 219 -5.35 -15.98 1.68
CA GLU A 219 -4.28 -16.81 1.12
C GLU A 219 -2.94 -16.58 1.86
N ILE A 220 -2.61 -15.32 2.12
CA ILE A 220 -1.34 -14.94 2.78
C ILE A 220 -1.35 -15.36 4.24
N LEU A 221 -2.43 -15.04 4.98
CA LEU A 221 -2.56 -15.36 6.40
C LEU A 221 -2.52 -16.89 6.62
N SER A 222 -3.19 -17.66 5.76
CA SER A 222 -3.19 -19.13 5.80
C SER A 222 -1.82 -19.76 5.49
N ALA A 223 -0.89 -19.01 4.91
CA ALA A 223 0.47 -19.46 4.63
C ALA A 223 1.45 -19.20 5.79
N LEU A 224 1.03 -18.45 6.82
CA LEU A 224 1.84 -18.17 8.00
C LEU A 224 1.73 -19.28 9.05
N GLU A 225 2.69 -19.30 9.97
CA GLU A 225 2.58 -20.10 11.20
C GLU A 225 1.49 -19.47 12.09
N GLU A 226 0.71 -20.29 12.79
CA GLU A 226 -0.50 -19.85 13.51
C GLU A 226 -0.21 -18.74 14.53
N GLU A 227 0.89 -18.86 15.29
CA GLU A 227 1.31 -17.84 16.26
C GLU A 227 1.58 -16.51 15.56
N ARG A 228 2.28 -16.54 14.43
CA ARG A 228 2.58 -15.32 13.68
C ARG A 228 1.35 -14.72 13.00
N ALA A 229 0.43 -15.56 12.54
CA ALA A 229 -0.83 -15.07 11.99
C ALA A 229 -1.63 -14.33 13.06
N ALA A 230 -1.62 -14.81 14.32
CA ALA A 230 -2.21 -14.11 15.45
C ALA A 230 -1.49 -12.79 15.75
N ASP A 231 -0.15 -12.79 15.83
CA ASP A 231 0.64 -11.56 16.05
C ASP A 231 0.34 -10.49 14.97
N VAL A 232 0.18 -10.91 13.70
CA VAL A 232 -0.17 -9.97 12.62
C VAL A 232 -1.61 -9.45 12.74
N LEU A 233 -2.56 -10.27 13.17
CA LEU A 233 -3.94 -9.84 13.41
C LEU A 233 -4.05 -8.85 14.58
N GLU A 234 -3.17 -8.96 15.59
CA GLU A 234 -3.08 -8.01 16.70
C GLU A 234 -2.58 -6.63 16.25
N GLU A 235 -1.72 -6.59 15.24
CA GLU A 235 -1.19 -5.33 14.70
C GLU A 235 -2.11 -4.69 13.63
N MET A 236 -3.20 -5.36 13.25
CA MET A 236 -4.23 -4.82 12.34
C MET A 236 -5.25 -3.95 13.09
N SER A 237 -5.89 -3.04 12.37
CA SER A 237 -7.07 -2.33 12.88
C SER A 237 -8.15 -3.35 13.28
N PRO A 238 -8.81 -3.23 14.47
CA PRO A 238 -9.70 -4.29 14.95
C PRO A 238 -10.88 -4.62 14.02
N ASP A 239 -11.37 -3.62 13.28
CA ASP A 239 -12.39 -3.76 12.25
C ASP A 239 -11.89 -4.56 11.03
N ASP A 240 -10.72 -4.24 10.48
CA ASP A 240 -10.12 -5.02 9.39
C ASP A 240 -9.78 -6.47 9.85
N ALA A 241 -9.32 -6.64 11.09
CA ALA A 241 -9.06 -7.96 11.67
C ALA A 241 -10.36 -8.77 11.83
N ALA A 242 -11.45 -8.13 12.25
CA ALA A 242 -12.76 -8.77 12.36
C ALA A 242 -13.28 -9.25 11.00
N ASP A 243 -13.17 -8.41 9.97
CA ASP A 243 -13.57 -8.75 8.60
C ASP A 243 -12.73 -9.91 8.06
N LEU A 244 -11.40 -9.88 8.23
CA LEU A 244 -10.53 -10.97 7.79
C LEU A 244 -10.83 -12.29 8.52
N ILE A 245 -11.04 -12.26 9.84
CA ILE A 245 -11.36 -13.46 10.62
C ILE A 245 -12.72 -14.04 10.20
N ALA A 246 -13.70 -13.21 9.83
CA ALA A 246 -15.01 -13.67 9.37
C ALA A 246 -14.95 -14.48 8.07
N GLU A 247 -13.96 -14.20 7.20
CA GLU A 247 -13.72 -14.93 5.95
C GLU A 247 -13.00 -16.28 6.15
N LEU A 248 -12.44 -16.54 7.34
CA LEU A 248 -11.72 -17.77 7.63
C LEU A 248 -12.65 -18.95 7.98
N PRO A 249 -12.19 -20.20 7.77
CA PRO A 249 -12.89 -21.37 8.30
C PRO A 249 -13.09 -21.25 9.83
N PRO A 250 -14.27 -21.61 10.39
CA PRO A 250 -14.58 -21.38 11.80
C PRO A 250 -13.57 -21.97 12.79
N ASP A 251 -13.00 -23.14 12.47
CA ASP A 251 -11.99 -23.78 13.32
C ASP A 251 -10.66 -22.99 13.33
N THR A 252 -10.28 -22.40 12.20
CA THR A 252 -9.08 -21.56 12.07
C THR A 252 -9.29 -20.21 12.75
N ALA A 253 -10.43 -19.57 12.52
CA ALA A 253 -10.80 -18.31 13.19
C ALA A 253 -10.74 -18.45 14.72
N ALA A 254 -11.34 -19.52 15.27
CA ALA A 254 -11.31 -19.79 16.70
C ALA A 254 -9.90 -20.02 17.24
N ALA A 255 -9.04 -20.75 16.50
CA ALA A 255 -7.66 -21.00 16.90
C ALA A 255 -6.83 -19.70 16.95
N LEU A 256 -6.96 -18.83 15.94
CA LEU A 256 -6.24 -17.56 15.92
C LEU A 256 -6.72 -16.63 17.05
N LEU A 257 -8.03 -16.51 17.27
CA LEU A 257 -8.61 -15.73 18.36
C LEU A 257 -8.26 -16.23 19.78
N ASP A 258 -7.84 -17.49 19.92
CA ASP A 258 -7.36 -18.07 21.18
C ASP A 258 -5.84 -17.86 21.38
N LEU A 259 -5.09 -17.63 20.29
CA LEU A 259 -3.68 -17.29 20.32
C LEU A 259 -3.44 -15.80 20.55
N MET A 260 -4.38 -14.95 20.09
CA MET A 260 -4.31 -13.51 20.26
C MET A 260 -4.29 -13.07 21.74
N GLU A 261 -3.71 -11.90 22.01
CA GLU A 261 -3.82 -11.24 23.30
C GLU A 261 -5.30 -11.04 23.70
N PRO A 262 -5.69 -11.33 24.97
CA PRO A 262 -7.10 -11.34 25.34
C PRO A 262 -7.85 -10.02 25.15
N GLU A 263 -7.16 -8.88 25.29
CA GLU A 263 -7.74 -7.54 25.13
C GLU A 263 -8.04 -7.28 23.64
N GLU A 264 -7.06 -7.51 22.76
CA GLU A 264 -7.22 -7.40 21.29
C GLU A 264 -8.29 -8.37 20.76
N ALA A 265 -8.27 -9.62 21.22
CA ALA A 265 -9.24 -10.62 20.81
C ALA A 265 -10.67 -10.27 21.27
N GLU A 266 -10.85 -9.58 22.40
CA GLU A 266 -12.16 -9.16 22.89
C GLU A 266 -12.77 -8.09 21.97
N ASP A 267 -11.96 -7.15 21.50
CA ASP A 267 -12.39 -6.09 20.59
C ASP A 267 -12.84 -6.67 19.25
N VAL A 268 -12.05 -7.57 18.67
CA VAL A 268 -12.44 -8.27 17.42
C VAL A 268 -13.71 -9.11 17.61
N LYS A 269 -13.78 -9.91 18.68
CA LYS A 269 -14.99 -10.72 19.00
C LYS A 269 -16.24 -9.86 19.17
N ARG A 270 -16.09 -8.65 19.72
CA ARG A 270 -17.19 -7.70 19.89
C ARG A 270 -17.68 -7.20 18.54
N LEU A 271 -16.80 -6.84 17.61
CA LEU A 271 -17.17 -6.40 16.28
C LEU A 271 -17.89 -7.50 15.48
N MET A 272 -17.36 -8.72 15.53
CA MET A 272 -17.97 -9.91 14.89
C MET A 272 -19.37 -10.27 15.43
N SER A 273 -19.78 -9.70 16.57
CA SER A 273 -21.11 -9.93 17.14
C SER A 273 -22.20 -9.07 16.49
N TYR A 274 -21.82 -7.99 15.79
CA TYR A 274 -22.74 -7.14 15.05
C TYR A 274 -23.12 -7.78 13.72
N VAL A 275 -24.26 -7.35 13.19
CA VAL A 275 -24.72 -7.80 11.87
C VAL A 275 -23.87 -7.08 10.81
N GLU A 276 -23.42 -7.81 9.79
CA GLU A 276 -22.75 -7.25 8.61
C GLU A 276 -23.53 -6.07 8.02
N ASP A 277 -22.83 -5.15 7.34
CA ASP A 277 -23.42 -3.94 6.74
C ASP A 277 -24.14 -3.02 7.76
N THR A 278 -23.75 -3.06 9.03
CA THR A 278 -24.22 -2.12 10.07
C THR A 278 -23.09 -1.25 10.62
N ALA A 279 -23.44 -0.14 11.26
CA ALA A 279 -22.48 0.76 11.89
C ALA A 279 -21.63 0.05 12.96
N GLY A 280 -22.17 -0.95 13.64
CA GLY A 280 -21.42 -1.74 14.63
C GLY A 280 -20.38 -2.67 14.00
N ALA A 281 -20.63 -3.18 12.80
CA ALA A 281 -19.67 -4.02 12.08
C ALA A 281 -18.56 -3.18 11.42
N MET A 282 -18.90 -2.00 10.88
CA MET A 282 -17.96 -1.11 10.18
C MET A 282 -17.20 -0.12 11.10
N MET A 283 -17.42 -0.16 12.42
CA MET A 283 -16.76 0.80 13.32
C MET A 283 -15.44 0.23 13.82
N THR A 284 -14.48 1.12 14.02
CA THR A 284 -13.32 0.81 14.85
C THR A 284 -13.62 1.13 16.33
N PRO A 285 -13.24 0.26 17.29
CA PRO A 285 -13.38 0.50 18.72
C PRO A 285 -12.31 1.47 19.26
N GLU A 286 -11.35 1.89 18.44
CA GLU A 286 -10.20 2.70 18.86
C GLU A 286 -10.18 4.15 18.33
N PRO A 287 -11.28 4.92 18.39
CA PRO A 287 -11.21 6.32 18.01
C PRO A 287 -10.39 7.13 19.03
N VAL A 288 -10.02 8.36 18.67
CA VAL A 288 -9.31 9.26 19.59
C VAL A 288 -10.24 9.73 20.70
N ILE A 289 -10.19 9.07 21.86
CA ILE A 289 -11.05 9.35 23.02
C ILE A 289 -10.30 10.14 24.08
N LEU A 290 -10.90 11.23 24.57
CA LEU A 290 -10.35 12.04 25.66
C LEU A 290 -11.39 12.43 26.72
N PRO A 291 -10.97 12.69 27.97
CA PRO A 291 -11.86 13.20 28.99
C PRO A 291 -12.12 14.71 28.78
N PRO A 292 -13.22 15.26 29.32
CA PRO A 292 -13.59 16.67 29.10
C PRO A 292 -12.60 17.69 29.70
N ASP A 293 -11.79 17.28 30.67
CA ASP A 293 -10.74 18.08 31.30
C ASP A 293 -9.37 17.96 30.62
N ALA A 294 -9.26 17.20 29.52
CA ALA A 294 -8.09 17.26 28.66
C ALA A 294 -7.93 18.65 28.02
N THR A 295 -6.68 19.04 27.79
CA THR A 295 -6.32 20.27 27.10
C THR A 295 -6.37 20.10 25.59
N ILE A 296 -6.52 21.21 24.88
CA ILE A 296 -6.45 21.22 23.41
C ILE A 296 -5.06 20.78 22.93
N ALA A 297 -3.99 21.10 23.67
CA ALA A 297 -2.65 20.62 23.38
C ALA A 297 -2.55 19.08 23.41
N GLU A 298 -3.17 18.43 24.41
CA GLU A 298 -3.24 16.98 24.50
C GLU A 298 -4.06 16.41 23.33
N ALA A 299 -5.24 16.97 23.04
CA ALA A 299 -6.06 16.56 21.89
C ALA A 299 -5.29 16.62 20.56
N LEU A 300 -4.61 17.73 20.30
CA LEU A 300 -3.77 17.91 19.10
C LEU A 300 -2.56 16.97 19.08
N ALA A 301 -2.06 16.53 20.23
CA ALA A 301 -0.99 15.55 20.30
C ALA A 301 -1.48 14.15 19.93
N HIS A 302 -2.67 13.74 20.40
CA HIS A 302 -3.27 12.44 20.08
C HIS A 302 -3.65 12.31 18.61
N VAL A 303 -4.31 13.32 18.02
CA VAL A 303 -4.69 13.27 16.59
C VAL A 303 -3.51 13.42 15.61
N ARG A 304 -2.30 13.73 16.10
CA ARG A 304 -1.09 13.83 15.27
C ARG A 304 -0.27 12.53 15.26
N ARG A 305 -0.78 11.48 15.89
CA ARG A 305 -0.22 10.13 15.79
C ARG A 305 -0.16 9.69 14.32
N PRO A 306 1.00 9.21 13.82
CA PRO A 306 1.18 8.87 12.41
C PRO A 306 0.41 7.62 11.97
N ASP A 307 0.07 6.75 12.92
CA ASP A 307 -0.75 5.55 12.81
C ASP A 307 -2.23 5.85 12.53
N LEU A 308 -2.73 7.03 12.90
CA LEU A 308 -4.12 7.37 12.66
C LEU A 308 -4.39 7.69 11.19
N THR A 309 -5.46 7.09 10.65
CA THR A 309 -5.99 7.49 9.34
C THR A 309 -6.40 8.97 9.35
N PRO A 310 -6.35 9.67 8.20
CA PRO A 310 -6.79 11.06 8.12
C PRO A 310 -8.24 11.28 8.61
N SER A 311 -9.11 10.28 8.45
CA SER A 311 -10.51 10.32 8.87
C SER A 311 -10.65 10.19 10.38
N LEU A 312 -9.96 9.24 11.01
CA LEU A 312 -9.93 9.11 12.48
C LEU A 312 -9.28 10.33 13.16
N ALA A 313 -8.19 10.85 12.59
CA ALA A 313 -7.50 12.03 13.10
C ALA A 313 -8.31 13.34 12.96
N SER A 314 -9.44 13.33 12.25
CA SER A 314 -10.22 14.55 11.98
C SER A 314 -10.97 15.11 13.20
N GLN A 315 -11.23 14.26 14.21
CA GLN A 315 -12.03 14.63 15.37
C GLN A 315 -11.64 13.82 16.61
N VAL A 316 -11.89 14.41 17.79
CA VAL A 316 -11.71 13.77 19.09
C VAL A 316 -13.08 13.50 19.70
N TYR A 317 -13.27 12.32 20.26
CA TYR A 317 -14.49 11.91 20.94
C TYR A 317 -14.32 12.16 22.42
N VAL A 318 -15.23 12.93 23.02
CA VAL A 318 -15.09 13.31 24.43
C VAL A 318 -16.06 12.52 25.28
N CYS A 319 -15.50 11.72 26.19
CA CYS A 319 -16.27 10.80 27.03
C CYS A 319 -15.98 11.04 28.51
N ARG A 320 -16.89 10.59 29.37
CA ARG A 320 -16.56 10.36 30.80
C ARG A 320 -15.81 9.04 30.92
N GLN A 321 -15.06 8.90 32.01
CA GLN A 321 -14.37 7.64 32.36
C GLN A 321 -15.36 6.47 32.44
N PRO A 322 -14.96 5.24 32.03
CA PRO A 322 -13.67 4.86 31.43
C PRO A 322 -13.48 5.40 29.99
N LEU A 323 -12.24 5.43 29.49
CA LEU A 323 -11.89 5.98 28.17
C LEU A 323 -11.59 4.92 27.09
N GLU A 324 -11.69 3.64 27.43
CA GLU A 324 -11.69 2.52 26.49
C GLU A 324 -13.12 2.18 26.09
N THR A 325 -13.34 1.69 24.86
CA THR A 325 -14.68 1.32 24.41
C THR A 325 -15.09 -0.04 24.97
N PRO A 326 -16.36 -0.23 25.40
CA PRO A 326 -17.39 0.77 25.64
C PRO A 326 -17.02 1.79 26.73
N THR A 327 -17.09 3.08 26.40
CA THR A 327 -16.65 4.15 27.31
C THR A 327 -17.68 4.47 28.40
N GLY A 328 -17.36 5.43 29.27
CA GLY A 328 -18.39 6.12 30.03
C GLY A 328 -19.31 6.96 29.12
N ARG A 329 -20.08 7.88 29.71
CA ARG A 329 -21.03 8.69 28.94
C ARG A 329 -20.33 9.53 27.86
N PHE A 330 -20.73 9.34 26.59
CA PHE A 330 -20.33 10.19 25.46
C PHE A 330 -20.92 11.60 25.61
N LEU A 331 -20.10 12.62 25.39
CA LEU A 331 -20.46 14.03 25.57
C LEU A 331 -20.56 14.80 24.24
N GLY A 332 -19.87 14.36 23.21
CA GLY A 332 -19.81 15.02 21.91
C GLY A 332 -18.43 14.88 21.26
N VAL A 333 -18.25 15.56 20.12
CA VAL A 333 -16.99 15.55 19.36
C VAL A 333 -16.31 16.91 19.39
N ALA A 334 -14.99 16.93 19.27
CA ALA A 334 -14.20 18.14 19.05
C ALA A 334 -13.43 18.00 17.73
N HIS A 335 -13.86 18.74 16.71
CA HIS A 335 -13.22 18.73 15.41
C HIS A 335 -11.84 19.39 15.44
N ILE A 336 -10.85 18.80 14.76
CA ILE A 336 -9.47 19.31 14.73
C ILE A 336 -9.38 20.75 14.25
N GLN A 337 -10.22 21.15 13.28
CA GLN A 337 -10.24 22.51 12.72
C GLN A 337 -10.69 23.54 13.75
N ARG A 338 -11.54 23.15 14.72
CA ARG A 338 -11.94 23.99 15.86
C ARG A 338 -10.81 24.05 16.88
N LEU A 339 -10.22 22.90 17.23
CA LEU A 339 -9.10 22.81 18.16
C LEU A 339 -7.90 23.68 17.73
N LEU A 340 -7.57 23.73 16.44
CA LEU A 340 -6.50 24.57 15.88
C LEU A 340 -6.73 26.08 16.01
N ARG A 341 -7.94 26.53 16.32
CA ARG A 341 -8.30 27.96 16.46
C ARG A 341 -8.36 28.44 17.91
N GLU A 342 -8.27 27.51 18.85
CA GLU A 342 -8.39 27.76 20.28
C GLU A 342 -7.01 27.77 20.95
N PRO A 343 -6.84 28.45 22.11
CA PRO A 343 -5.57 28.43 22.82
C PRO A 343 -5.23 27.00 23.29
N PRO A 344 -3.99 26.50 23.10
CA PRO A 344 -3.65 25.11 23.44
C PRO A 344 -3.86 24.72 24.92
N SER A 345 -3.88 25.69 25.83
CA SER A 345 -4.07 25.46 27.26
C SER A 345 -5.54 25.44 27.71
N THR A 346 -6.51 25.71 26.83
CA THR A 346 -7.93 25.58 27.18
C THR A 346 -8.36 24.12 27.16
N LEU A 347 -9.50 23.84 27.77
CA LEU A 347 -10.06 22.50 27.86
C LEU A 347 -10.84 22.15 26.60
N VAL A 348 -10.76 20.88 26.18
CA VAL A 348 -11.50 20.33 25.03
C VAL A 348 -13.01 20.46 25.24
N ALA A 349 -13.51 20.41 26.47
CA ALA A 349 -14.93 20.64 26.77
C ALA A 349 -15.48 21.98 26.25
N GLY A 350 -14.64 23.02 26.11
CA GLY A 350 -15.05 24.30 25.53
C GLY A 350 -15.18 24.28 24.00
N ALA A 351 -14.64 23.24 23.35
CA ALA A 351 -14.62 23.05 21.90
C ALA A 351 -15.60 21.97 21.42
N LEU A 352 -16.47 21.46 22.30
CA LEU A 352 -17.44 20.41 21.96
C LEU A 352 -18.48 20.87 20.94
N ASP A 353 -18.77 19.97 20.01
CA ASP A 353 -20.01 19.91 19.25
C ASP A 353 -20.85 18.74 19.79
N ASP A 354 -21.95 19.08 20.46
CA ASP A 354 -22.94 18.18 21.01
C ASP A 354 -24.28 18.25 20.23
N THR A 355 -24.28 18.91 19.07
CA THR A 355 -25.48 19.10 18.25
C THR A 355 -25.76 17.94 17.31
N MET A 356 -24.76 17.10 17.09
CA MET A 356 -24.81 15.93 16.23
C MET A 356 -25.27 14.70 17.01
N GLU A 357 -26.36 14.07 16.55
CA GLU A 357 -26.87 12.85 17.16
C GLU A 357 -26.00 11.65 16.75
N PRO A 358 -25.42 10.90 17.70
CA PRO A 358 -24.59 9.75 17.37
C PRO A 358 -25.42 8.61 16.74
N LEU A 359 -24.75 7.76 15.96
CA LEU A 359 -25.36 6.58 15.34
C LEU A 359 -25.58 5.46 16.35
N ARG A 360 -26.53 4.58 16.05
CA ARG A 360 -26.74 3.31 16.75
C ARG A 360 -25.96 2.20 16.05
N PRO A 361 -25.48 1.16 16.76
CA PRO A 361 -24.74 0.07 16.14
C PRO A 361 -25.58 -0.68 15.09
N GLU A 362 -26.91 -0.71 15.23
CA GLU A 362 -27.82 -1.34 14.27
C GLU A 362 -28.10 -0.50 13.01
N ALA A 363 -27.60 0.74 12.95
CA ALA A 363 -27.80 1.60 11.78
C ALA A 363 -27.20 0.94 10.54
N SER A 364 -28.00 0.81 9.49
CA SER A 364 -27.58 0.19 8.23
C SER A 364 -26.54 1.02 7.51
N LYS A 365 -25.74 0.39 6.66
CA LYS A 365 -24.78 1.04 5.75
C LYS A 365 -25.36 2.24 5.00
N ASP A 366 -26.59 2.13 4.49
CA ASP A 366 -27.26 3.22 3.79
C ASP A 366 -27.59 4.41 4.72
N GLU A 367 -27.96 4.14 5.97
CA GLU A 367 -28.19 5.17 6.99
C GLU A 367 -26.89 5.85 7.40
N VAL A 368 -25.80 5.09 7.58
CA VAL A 368 -24.46 5.62 7.84
C VAL A 368 -24.01 6.53 6.69
N ALA A 369 -24.17 6.07 5.44
CA ALA A 369 -23.83 6.85 4.26
C ALA A 369 -24.64 8.14 4.15
N ALA A 370 -25.96 8.05 4.36
CA ALA A 370 -26.84 9.22 4.37
C ALA A 370 -26.44 10.20 5.49
N TYR A 371 -26.08 9.72 6.67
CA TYR A 371 -25.66 10.54 7.80
C TYR A 371 -24.36 11.29 7.50
N LEU A 372 -23.29 10.59 7.12
CA LEU A 372 -22.00 11.21 6.78
C LEU A 372 -22.14 12.22 5.63
N ALA A 373 -22.90 11.87 4.58
CA ALA A 373 -23.12 12.74 3.43
C ALA A 373 -23.98 13.99 3.76
N THR A 374 -25.05 13.84 4.55
CA THR A 374 -25.94 14.95 4.91
C THR A 374 -25.20 16.04 5.68
N TYR A 375 -24.30 15.62 6.58
CA TYR A 375 -23.60 16.52 7.47
C TYR A 375 -22.16 16.85 7.02
N ASN A 376 -21.72 16.34 5.86
CA ASN A 376 -20.36 16.49 5.34
C ASN A 376 -19.28 16.03 6.34
N LEU A 377 -19.54 14.92 7.02
CA LEU A 377 -18.64 14.33 8.00
C LEU A 377 -17.70 13.30 7.34
N VAL A 378 -16.55 13.09 7.96
CA VAL A 378 -15.58 12.04 7.58
C VAL A 378 -15.52 10.90 8.58
N ALA A 379 -16.17 11.05 9.75
CA ALA A 379 -16.34 10.00 10.75
C ALA A 379 -17.56 10.31 11.63
N ALA A 380 -18.16 9.28 12.23
CA ALA A 380 -19.32 9.38 13.11
C ALA A 380 -19.20 8.49 14.34
N ALA A 381 -19.65 9.00 15.49
CA ALA A 381 -19.70 8.26 16.74
C ALA A 381 -20.81 7.20 16.72
N VAL A 382 -20.53 6.01 17.23
CA VAL A 382 -21.52 4.95 17.46
C VAL A 382 -21.71 4.75 18.97
N VAL A 383 -22.96 4.79 19.45
CA VAL A 383 -23.28 4.70 20.89
C VAL A 383 -24.37 3.68 21.21
N ASP A 384 -24.24 3.03 22.36
CA ASP A 384 -25.25 2.12 22.90
C ASP A 384 -26.48 2.87 23.44
N GLU A 385 -27.55 2.13 23.78
CA GLU A 385 -28.80 2.70 24.33
C GLU A 385 -28.57 3.57 25.59
N SER A 386 -27.51 3.30 26.35
CA SER A 386 -27.13 4.02 27.57
C SER A 386 -26.29 5.28 27.30
N GLY A 387 -25.85 5.50 26.06
CA GLY A 387 -25.04 6.63 25.63
C GLY A 387 -23.54 6.44 25.90
N HIS A 388 -23.06 5.20 25.98
CA HIS A 388 -21.64 4.87 25.97
C HIS A 388 -21.11 4.85 24.54
N LEU A 389 -19.90 5.39 24.31
CA LEU A 389 -19.26 5.29 22.99
C LEU A 389 -18.76 3.86 22.79
N LEU A 390 -19.22 3.23 21.72
CA LEU A 390 -18.79 1.88 21.31
C LEU A 390 -17.64 1.92 20.31
N GLY A 391 -17.55 3.00 19.53
CA GLY A 391 -16.56 3.15 18.47
C GLY A 391 -16.89 4.31 17.54
N ALA A 392 -16.22 4.34 16.40
CA ALA A 392 -16.49 5.29 15.33
C ALA A 392 -16.45 4.63 13.95
N VAL A 393 -17.37 5.02 13.07
CA VAL A 393 -17.32 4.64 11.65
C VAL A 393 -16.66 5.76 10.87
N THR A 394 -15.69 5.43 10.02
CA THR A 394 -15.06 6.41 9.12
C THR A 394 -15.64 6.36 7.71
N VAL A 395 -15.37 7.40 6.93
CA VAL A 395 -15.83 7.48 5.54
C VAL A 395 -15.06 6.51 4.63
N ASP A 396 -13.81 6.19 4.95
CA ASP A 396 -12.97 5.22 4.26
C ASP A 396 -13.55 3.81 4.40
N ASP A 397 -13.83 3.35 5.62
CA ASP A 397 -14.42 2.02 5.86
C ASP A 397 -15.79 1.89 5.18
N LEU A 398 -16.60 2.96 5.27
CA LEU A 398 -17.87 3.02 4.55
C LEU A 398 -17.68 2.90 3.03
N LEU A 399 -16.67 3.57 2.45
CA LEU A 399 -16.42 3.51 1.01
C LEU A 399 -16.08 2.08 0.59
N ASP A 400 -15.35 1.34 1.40
CA ASP A 400 -14.95 -0.04 1.10
C ASP A 400 -16.16 -0.96 1.02
N HIS A 401 -17.16 -0.74 1.89
CA HIS A 401 -18.44 -1.45 1.87
C HIS A 401 -19.42 -0.99 0.77
N LEU A 402 -19.22 0.22 0.21
CA LEU A 402 -20.06 0.76 -0.87
C LEU A 402 -19.51 0.44 -2.27
N LEU A 403 -18.20 0.20 -2.37
CA LEU A 403 -17.56 -0.16 -3.62
C LEU A 403 -17.89 -1.63 -4.00
N PRO A 404 -17.92 -1.98 -5.30
CA PRO A 404 -18.18 -3.35 -5.71
C PRO A 404 -17.11 -4.32 -5.19
N GLU A 405 -17.50 -5.57 -4.95
CA GLU A 405 -16.57 -6.67 -4.65
C GLU A 405 -15.37 -6.68 -5.62
N GLY A 406 -14.17 -6.91 -5.09
CA GLY A 406 -12.93 -6.93 -5.86
C GLY A 406 -12.51 -5.55 -6.40
N TRP A 407 -13.03 -4.44 -5.86
CA TRP A 407 -12.55 -3.10 -6.25
C TRP A 407 -11.06 -2.90 -5.94
N ARG A 408 -10.54 -3.57 -4.88
CA ARG A 408 -9.12 -3.58 -4.54
C ARG A 408 -8.29 -4.30 -5.61
N ASP A 409 -8.82 -5.35 -6.25
CA ASP A 409 -8.20 -6.02 -7.41
C ASP A 409 -8.31 -5.21 -8.70
N ALA A 410 -9.35 -4.39 -8.82
CA ALA A 410 -9.76 -3.71 -10.04
C ALA A 410 -9.43 -2.22 -9.99
N ALA A 411 -8.26 -1.84 -10.50
CA ALA A 411 -7.95 -0.41 -10.68
C ALA A 411 -9.07 0.33 -11.45
N PRO A 412 -9.50 1.53 -10.99
CA PRO A 412 -10.74 2.15 -11.45
C PRO A 412 -10.79 2.31 -12.97
N ARG A 413 -11.86 1.78 -13.58
CA ARG A 413 -12.13 1.92 -15.02
C ARG A 413 -12.72 3.30 -15.28
N ARG A 414 -11.92 4.25 -15.79
CA ARG A 414 -12.53 5.41 -16.47
C ARG A 414 -13.04 4.96 -17.84
N SER A 415 -14.35 5.03 -18.05
CA SER A 415 -14.96 5.02 -19.38
C SER A 415 -14.36 6.16 -20.19
N VAL A 416 -13.63 5.83 -21.25
CA VAL A 416 -13.17 6.81 -22.23
C VAL A 416 -14.41 7.41 -22.89
N VAL A 417 -14.77 8.64 -22.53
CA VAL A 417 -15.76 9.41 -23.29
C VAL A 417 -15.19 9.54 -24.72
N PRO A 418 -15.91 9.10 -25.77
CA PRO A 418 -15.42 9.29 -27.13
C PRO A 418 -15.27 10.79 -27.36
N GLN A 419 -14.05 11.25 -27.65
CA GLN A 419 -13.85 12.61 -28.12
C GLN A 419 -14.72 12.82 -29.36
N ALA A 420 -15.61 13.81 -29.29
CA ALA A 420 -16.42 14.20 -30.43
C ALA A 420 -15.51 14.49 -31.64
N PRO A 421 -15.89 14.07 -32.86
CA PRO A 421 -15.07 14.29 -34.04
C PRO A 421 -14.87 15.79 -34.23
N THR A 422 -13.60 16.20 -34.30
CA THR A 422 -13.20 17.57 -34.61
C THR A 422 -13.85 18.00 -35.92
N PRO A 423 -14.55 19.15 -35.99
CA PRO A 423 -15.16 19.57 -37.24
C PRO A 423 -14.05 19.82 -38.26
N ARG A 424 -14.11 19.09 -39.37
CA ARG A 424 -13.25 19.34 -40.53
C ARG A 424 -13.50 20.77 -40.98
N GLY A 425 -12.43 21.58 -40.95
CA GLY A 425 -12.44 22.97 -41.39
C GLY A 425 -13.14 23.11 -42.74
N GLY A 426 -14.21 23.91 -42.75
CA GLY A 426 -14.89 24.31 -43.96
C GLY A 426 -13.97 25.18 -44.79
N ALA A 427 -13.56 24.67 -45.95
CA ALA A 427 -13.12 25.50 -47.04
C ALA A 427 -14.35 26.17 -47.68
N ALA A 428 -14.48 27.49 -47.54
CA ALA A 428 -15.30 28.35 -48.39
C ALA A 428 -14.48 29.63 -48.61
N ARG A 429 -13.85 29.83 -49.77
CA ARG A 429 -14.44 30.47 -50.97
C ARG A 429 -15.27 31.71 -50.61
N GLY A 430 -14.67 32.87 -50.85
CA GLY A 430 -15.23 34.22 -50.73
C GLY A 430 -14.10 35.21 -50.91
#